data_AF-A0A1B6G5U9-F1
#
_entry.id   AF-A0A1B6G5U9-F1
#
_cell.length_a   1.000
_cell.length_b   1.000
_cell.length_c   1.000
_cell.angle_alpha   90.00
_cell.angle_beta   90.00
_cell.angle_gamma   90.00
#
_symmetry.space_group_name_H-M   'P 1'
#
loop_
_entity.id
_entity.type
_entity.pdbx_description
1 polymer ?
#
loop_
_entity_poly.entity_id
_entity_poly.type
_entity_poly.pdbx_seq_one_letter_code
_entity_poly.pdbx_strand_id
1 'polypeptide(L)'
;MFVTFSDIFSKHFSSFPLVRKVLKGPGRPKWLTEEVLESRRRVQDAYVLQLHGPPELKVRYNNIKKHHQRLIKASKSRQAETTISNSRNPARATWEVINNCRPSKGPLNRGVCELECMGRTVKDPKQIASILNYSFVNVSEYLKQSSGATTSNSTNGLSATTSITTIPNSFFLHEIDISETRQSILSLKNSFSKDIFGLSSSFIKEYVDELSPILTVFFNSSVSV
;
A
#
# COMPACT_ATOMS: atom_id res chain seq x y z
N MET A 1 -51.39 -30.73 22.89
CA MET A 1 -50.09 -31.25 22.43
C MET A 1 -49.66 -30.37 21.25
N PHE A 2 -48.72 -29.46 21.43
CA PHE A 2 -48.35 -28.49 20.39
C PHE A 2 -47.44 -29.15 19.36
N VAL A 3 -47.91 -29.27 18.12
CA VAL A 3 -47.07 -29.71 17.01
C VAL A 3 -46.16 -28.55 16.66
N THR A 4 -44.85 -28.74 16.79
CA THR A 4 -43.89 -27.69 16.47
C THR A 4 -43.69 -27.62 14.97
N PHE A 5 -43.30 -26.45 14.46
CA PHE A 5 -42.91 -26.28 13.06
C PHE A 5 -41.86 -27.32 12.64
N SER A 6 -40.96 -27.70 13.55
CA SER A 6 -39.91 -28.71 13.30
C SER A 6 -40.50 -30.10 13.00
N ASP A 7 -41.60 -30.47 13.64
CA ASP A 7 -42.25 -31.77 13.43
C ASP A 7 -42.93 -31.84 12.05
N ILE A 8 -43.60 -30.75 11.65
CA ILE A 8 -44.21 -30.63 10.32
C ILE A 8 -43.13 -30.57 9.25
N PHE A 9 -42.09 -29.77 9.46
CA PHE A 9 -40.97 -29.66 8.53
C PHE A 9 -40.29 -31.01 8.32
N SER A 10 -39.95 -31.74 9.39
CA SER A 10 -39.30 -33.05 9.30
C SER A 10 -40.16 -34.10 8.61
N LYS A 11 -41.48 -34.10 8.88
CA LYS A 11 -42.44 -35.00 8.23
C LYS A 11 -42.50 -34.80 6.71
N HIS A 12 -42.43 -33.55 6.25
CA HIS A 12 -42.51 -33.22 4.83
C HIS A 12 -41.14 -33.10 4.15
N PHE A 13 -40.04 -33.03 4.91
CA PHE A 13 -38.69 -32.90 4.36
C PHE A 13 -38.28 -34.09 3.48
N SER A 14 -38.74 -35.30 3.82
CA SER A 14 -38.53 -36.52 3.05
C SER A 14 -39.32 -36.56 1.74
N SER A 15 -40.30 -35.67 1.54
CA SER A 15 -41.16 -35.61 0.36
C SER A 15 -40.66 -34.64 -0.72
N PHE A 16 -39.56 -33.91 -0.47
CA PHE A 16 -38.96 -33.05 -1.48
C PHE A 16 -38.14 -33.87 -2.47
N PRO A 17 -38.35 -33.70 -3.79
CA PRO A 17 -37.55 -34.40 -4.79
C PRO A 17 -36.08 -33.98 -4.66
N LEU A 18 -35.18 -34.96 -4.57
CA LEU A 18 -33.74 -34.72 -4.55
C LEU A 18 -33.29 -34.24 -5.93
N VAL A 19 -33.10 -32.93 -6.08
CA VAL A 19 -32.56 -32.34 -7.30
C VAL A 19 -31.04 -32.31 -7.21
N ARG A 20 -30.36 -32.91 -8.20
CA ARG A 20 -28.90 -32.79 -8.34
C ARG A 20 -28.55 -31.36 -8.72
N LYS A 21 -28.01 -30.60 -7.77
CA LYS A 21 -27.44 -29.28 -8.04
C LYS A 21 -25.96 -29.41 -8.33
N VAL A 22 -25.52 -29.01 -9.53
CA VAL A 22 -24.10 -28.84 -9.83
C VAL A 22 -23.63 -27.59 -9.10
N LEU A 23 -22.91 -27.78 -7.99
CA LEU A 23 -22.25 -26.69 -7.29
C LEU A 23 -21.00 -26.29 -8.08
N LYS A 24 -21.09 -25.19 -8.83
CA LYS A 24 -19.90 -24.51 -9.37
C LYS A 24 -19.20 -23.79 -8.21
N GLY A 25 -18.38 -24.52 -7.47
CA GLY A 25 -17.47 -23.92 -6.49
C GLY A 25 -16.38 -23.09 -7.17
N PRO A 26 -15.69 -22.21 -6.43
CA PRO A 26 -14.48 -21.59 -6.94
C PRO A 26 -13.51 -22.70 -7.38
N GLY A 27 -12.97 -22.55 -8.59
CA GLY A 27 -11.97 -23.49 -9.11
C GLY A 27 -10.78 -23.61 -8.15
N ARG A 28 -10.08 -24.75 -8.21
CA ARG A 28 -8.88 -24.95 -7.38
C ARG A 28 -7.87 -23.83 -7.66
N PRO A 29 -7.24 -23.25 -6.62
CA PRO A 29 -6.20 -22.25 -6.83
C PRO A 29 -5.07 -22.81 -7.69
N LYS A 30 -4.56 -22.04 -8.66
CA LYS A 30 -3.56 -22.58 -9.61
C LYS A 30 -2.19 -22.88 -8.96
N TRP A 31 -1.89 -22.35 -7.76
CA TRP A 31 -0.69 -22.74 -7.00
C TRP A 31 -0.80 -24.12 -6.36
N LEU A 32 -1.99 -24.73 -6.33
CA LEU A 32 -2.21 -26.04 -5.72
C LEU A 32 -1.83 -27.15 -6.69
N THR A 33 -0.54 -27.50 -6.70
CA THR A 33 0.01 -28.60 -7.50
C THR A 33 -0.21 -29.96 -6.84
N GLU A 34 -0.04 -31.05 -7.60
CA GLU A 34 -0.13 -32.41 -7.05
C GLU A 34 0.91 -32.65 -5.95
N GLU A 35 2.10 -32.07 -6.09
CA GLU A 35 3.15 -32.12 -5.06
C GLU A 35 2.70 -31.50 -3.73
N VAL A 36 1.99 -30.36 -3.77
CA VAL A 36 1.43 -29.73 -2.57
C VAL A 36 0.34 -30.59 -1.94
N LEU A 37 -0.48 -31.24 -2.76
CA LEU A 37 -1.53 -32.16 -2.30
C LEU A 37 -0.93 -33.40 -1.64
N GLU A 38 0.12 -33.96 -2.23
CA GLU A 38 0.83 -35.11 -1.67
C GLU A 38 1.53 -34.72 -0.36
N SER A 39 2.19 -33.57 -0.32
CA SER A 39 2.78 -33.03 0.90
C SER A 39 1.72 -32.82 2.01
N ARG A 40 0.52 -32.37 1.66
CA ARG A 40 -0.61 -32.27 2.60
C ARG A 40 -1.00 -33.64 3.17
N ARG A 41 -1.09 -34.68 2.32
CA ARG A 41 -1.36 -36.06 2.77
C ARG A 41 -0.28 -36.52 3.76
N ARG A 42 0.99 -36.33 3.44
CA ARG A 42 2.11 -36.67 4.34
C ARG A 42 2.06 -35.95 5.68
N VAL A 43 1.63 -34.67 5.71
CA VAL A 43 1.42 -33.94 6.97
C VAL A 43 0.30 -34.56 7.81
N GLN A 44 -0.80 -34.94 7.16
CA GLN A 44 -1.94 -35.59 7.82
C GLN A 44 -1.54 -36.96 8.38
N ASP A 45 -0.84 -37.78 7.61
CA ASP A 45 -0.34 -39.09 8.05
C ASP A 45 0.63 -38.94 9.21
N ALA A 46 1.59 -38.01 9.11
CA ALA A 46 2.53 -37.72 10.19
C ALA A 46 1.84 -37.20 11.46
N TYR A 47 0.74 -36.45 11.32
CA TYR A 47 -0.06 -35.99 12.46
C TYR A 47 -0.72 -37.16 13.20
N VAL A 48 -1.29 -38.12 12.47
CA VAL A 48 -1.89 -39.33 13.05
C VAL A 48 -0.82 -40.17 13.76
N LEU A 49 0.34 -40.35 13.12
CA LEU A 49 1.44 -41.13 13.68
C LEU A 49 2.01 -40.53 14.97
N GLN A 50 2.18 -39.20 15.06
CA GLN A 50 2.71 -38.58 16.28
C GLN A 50 1.72 -38.61 17.45
N LEU A 51 0.41 -38.80 17.20
CA LEU A 51 -0.62 -38.79 18.23
C LEU A 51 -0.54 -40.03 19.13
N HIS A 52 -0.13 -41.17 18.54
CA HIS A 52 -0.11 -42.49 19.17
C HIS A 52 1.29 -43.09 19.29
N GLY A 53 2.33 -42.37 18.87
CA GLY A 53 3.69 -42.90 18.85
C GLY A 53 4.68 -42.11 19.72
N PRO A 54 5.96 -42.49 19.68
CA PRO A 54 6.96 -42.00 20.61
C PRO A 54 7.39 -40.55 20.29
N PRO A 55 8.07 -39.85 21.23
CA PRO A 55 8.38 -38.42 21.11
C PRO A 55 9.13 -38.01 19.83
N GLU A 56 9.91 -38.91 19.24
CA GLU A 56 10.66 -38.69 18.00
C GLU A 56 9.73 -38.40 16.81
N LEU A 57 8.51 -38.96 16.81
CA LEU A 57 7.53 -38.71 15.76
C LEU A 57 7.00 -37.28 15.79
N LYS A 58 6.98 -36.62 16.95
CA LYS A 58 6.63 -35.20 17.06
C LYS A 58 7.67 -34.32 16.35
N VAL A 59 8.95 -34.66 16.49
CA VAL A 59 10.04 -33.99 15.78
C VAL A 59 9.90 -34.20 14.27
N ARG A 60 9.62 -35.44 13.84
CA ARG A 60 9.37 -35.78 12.43
C ARG A 60 8.18 -35.00 11.86
N TYR A 61 7.06 -34.95 12.57
CA TYR A 61 5.88 -34.17 12.17
C TYR A 61 6.21 -32.69 11.99
N ASN A 62 6.92 -32.08 12.96
CA ASN A 62 7.30 -30.68 12.87
C ASN A 62 8.18 -30.40 11.63
N ASN A 63 9.10 -31.31 11.30
CA ASN A 63 9.93 -31.20 10.10
C ASN A 63 9.10 -31.30 8.82
N ILE A 64 8.18 -32.26 8.74
CA ILE A 64 7.29 -32.43 7.58
C ILE A 64 6.36 -31.22 7.43
N LYS A 65 5.81 -30.70 8.53
CA LYS A 65 5.00 -29.48 8.56
C LYS A 65 5.79 -28.27 8.08
N LYS A 66 7.04 -28.10 8.53
CA LYS A 66 7.93 -27.01 8.10
C LYS A 66 8.25 -27.11 6.61
N HIS A 67 8.52 -28.32 6.12
CA HIS A 67 8.72 -28.57 4.70
C HIS A 67 7.47 -28.23 3.87
N HIS A 68 6.28 -28.68 4.32
CA HIS A 68 5.01 -28.36 3.67
C HIS A 68 4.75 -26.84 3.59
N GLN A 69 5.02 -26.10 4.67
CA GLN A 69 4.91 -24.64 4.67
C GLN A 69 5.88 -23.97 3.67
N ARG A 70 7.11 -24.47 3.57
CA ARG A 70 8.08 -23.99 2.56
C ARG A 70 7.59 -24.27 1.15
N LEU A 71 7.07 -25.47 0.91
CA LEU A 71 6.52 -25.87 -0.38
C LEU A 71 5.36 -24.96 -0.80
N ILE A 72 4.40 -24.69 0.09
CA ILE A 72 3.30 -23.74 -0.18
C ILE A 72 3.84 -22.37 -0.59
N LYS A 73 4.83 -21.84 0.13
CA LYS A 73 5.43 -20.54 -0.19
C LYS A 73 6.09 -20.55 -1.56
N ALA A 74 6.86 -21.59 -1.86
CA ALA A 74 7.54 -21.76 -3.14
C ALA A 74 6.53 -21.88 -4.31
N SER A 75 5.49 -22.71 -4.17
CA SER A 75 4.47 -22.89 -5.21
C SER A 75 3.70 -21.60 -5.49
N LYS A 76 3.34 -20.82 -4.45
CA LYS A 76 2.71 -19.50 -4.61
C LYS A 76 3.64 -18.51 -5.31
N SER A 77 4.91 -18.46 -4.91
CA SER A 77 5.91 -17.59 -5.53
C SER A 77 6.09 -17.92 -7.02
N ARG A 78 6.28 -19.20 -7.34
CA ARG A 78 6.45 -19.67 -8.71
C ARG A 78 5.22 -19.37 -9.57
N GLN A 79 4.01 -19.50 -9.01
CA GLN A 79 2.78 -19.14 -9.71
C GLN A 79 2.74 -17.65 -10.03
N ALA A 80 3.08 -16.79 -9.07
CA ALA A 80 3.11 -15.34 -9.27
C ALA A 80 4.14 -14.95 -10.34
N GLU A 81 5.35 -15.49 -10.25
CA GLU A 81 6.42 -15.30 -11.23
C GLU A 81 5.98 -15.73 -12.63
N THR A 82 5.46 -16.95 -12.77
CA THR A 82 4.95 -17.46 -14.05
C THR A 82 3.83 -16.58 -14.62
N THR A 83 2.97 -16.05 -13.75
CA THR A 83 1.86 -15.16 -14.17
C THR A 83 2.40 -13.82 -14.69
N ILE A 84 3.42 -13.26 -14.05
CA ILE A 84 4.04 -11.99 -14.44
C ILE A 84 4.84 -12.17 -15.74
N SER A 85 5.69 -13.21 -15.82
CA SER A 85 6.54 -13.47 -16.98
C SER A 85 5.75 -13.80 -18.25
N ASN A 86 4.61 -14.50 -18.13
CA ASN A 86 3.77 -14.84 -19.27
C ASN A 86 2.75 -13.73 -19.63
N SER A 87 2.73 -12.61 -18.89
CA SER A 87 1.81 -11.51 -19.15
C SER A 87 2.29 -10.61 -20.28
N ARG A 88 1.36 -10.07 -21.06
CA ARG A 88 1.67 -9.04 -22.07
C ARG A 88 2.14 -7.73 -21.46
N ASN A 89 1.76 -7.45 -20.21
CA ASN A 89 2.13 -6.25 -19.46
C ASN A 89 2.55 -6.64 -18.03
N PRO A 90 3.87 -6.82 -17.78
CA PRO A 90 4.39 -7.25 -16.50
C PRO A 90 4.07 -6.30 -15.34
N ALA A 91 4.06 -4.99 -15.59
CA ALA A 91 3.76 -3.99 -14.57
C ALA A 91 2.32 -4.13 -14.06
N ARG A 92 1.36 -4.27 -14.99
CA ARG A 92 -0.04 -4.50 -14.63
C ARG A 92 -0.25 -5.83 -13.93
N ALA A 93 0.35 -6.91 -14.44
CA ALA A 93 0.24 -8.24 -13.82
C ALA A 93 0.81 -8.26 -12.39
N THR A 94 1.92 -7.56 -12.16
CA THR A 94 2.51 -7.39 -10.82
C THR A 94 1.53 -6.70 -9.87
N TRP A 95 0.92 -5.59 -10.31
CA TRP A 95 -0.08 -4.89 -9.50
C TRP A 95 -1.34 -5.73 -9.24
N GLU A 96 -1.77 -6.54 -10.21
CA GLU A 96 -2.89 -7.47 -10.01
C GLU A 96 -2.55 -8.53 -8.95
N VAL A 97 -1.35 -9.12 -8.99
CA VAL A 97 -0.88 -10.05 -7.94
C VAL A 97 -0.88 -9.38 -6.57
N ILE A 98 -0.33 -8.16 -6.45
CA ILE A 98 -0.29 -7.40 -5.20
C ILE A 98 -1.71 -7.10 -4.68
N ASN A 99 -2.60 -6.66 -5.57
CA ASN A 99 -3.98 -6.32 -5.20
C ASN A 99 -4.76 -7.55 -4.73
N ASN A 100 -4.53 -8.71 -5.34
CA ASN A 100 -5.13 -9.99 -4.92
C ASN A 100 -4.58 -10.50 -3.58
N CYS A 101 -3.35 -10.10 -3.20
CA CYS A 101 -2.76 -10.43 -1.91
C CYS A 101 -3.18 -9.47 -0.78
N ARG A 102 -3.76 -8.32 -1.10
CA ARG A 102 -4.29 -7.43 -0.06
C ARG A 102 -5.53 -8.09 0.57
N PRO A 103 -5.66 -8.09 1.91
CA PRO A 103 -6.91 -8.48 2.53
C PRO A 103 -8.01 -7.64 1.90
N SER A 104 -9.10 -8.29 1.48
CA SER A 104 -10.27 -7.60 0.95
C SER A 104 -10.58 -6.48 1.92
N LYS A 105 -10.35 -5.23 1.52
CA LYS A 105 -10.98 -4.12 2.21
C LYS A 105 -12.47 -4.50 2.19
N GLY A 106 -13.13 -4.47 3.34
CA GLY A 106 -14.59 -4.56 3.38
C GLY A 106 -15.18 -3.56 2.37
N PRO A 107 -16.50 -3.59 2.11
CA PRO A 107 -17.13 -2.64 1.20
C PRO A 107 -16.52 -1.26 1.50
N LEU A 108 -15.84 -0.66 0.51
CA LEU A 108 -15.35 0.68 0.67
C LEU A 108 -16.61 1.48 0.99
N ASN A 109 -16.82 1.78 2.27
CA ASN A 109 -17.55 2.95 2.66
C ASN A 109 -16.71 4.07 2.07
N ARG A 110 -16.95 4.35 0.79
CA ARG A 110 -16.60 5.61 0.17
C ARG A 110 -17.39 6.58 1.01
N GLY A 111 -16.76 7.07 2.08
CA GLY A 111 -17.27 8.19 2.83
C GLY A 111 -17.71 9.21 1.80
N VAL A 112 -18.92 9.69 1.96
CA VAL A 112 -19.53 10.65 1.05
C VAL A 112 -18.48 11.76 0.85
N CYS A 113 -17.98 11.89 -0.38
CA CYS A 113 -17.11 13.02 -0.72
C CYS A 113 -18.03 14.24 -0.73
N GLU A 114 -17.92 15.07 0.30
CA GLU A 114 -18.64 16.33 0.40
C GLU A 114 -17.63 17.46 0.17
N LEU A 115 -17.94 18.36 -0.75
CA LEU A 115 -17.15 19.56 -1.03
C LEU A 115 -18.03 20.78 -0.74
N GLU A 116 -17.58 21.64 0.16
CA GLU A 116 -18.22 22.93 0.37
C GLU A 116 -17.67 23.95 -0.64
N CYS A 117 -18.55 24.50 -1.48
CA CYS A 117 -18.20 25.52 -2.45
C CYS A 117 -19.28 26.61 -2.46
N MET A 118 -18.88 27.87 -2.24
CA MET A 118 -19.81 29.03 -2.24
C MET A 118 -21.01 28.85 -1.28
N GLY A 119 -20.76 28.30 -0.08
CA GLY A 119 -21.79 28.05 0.93
C GLY A 119 -22.77 26.92 0.61
N ARG A 120 -22.47 26.08 -0.40
CA ARG A 120 -23.25 24.88 -0.75
C ARG A 120 -22.40 23.62 -0.61
N THR A 121 -22.96 22.61 0.05
CA THR A 121 -22.35 21.28 0.15
C THR A 121 -22.71 20.44 -1.07
N VAL A 122 -21.72 20.14 -1.90
CA VAL A 122 -21.85 19.29 -3.09
C VAL A 122 -21.42 17.87 -2.73
N LYS A 123 -22.28 16.89 -2.96
CA LYS A 123 -22.04 15.46 -2.67
C LYS A 123 -21.89 14.59 -3.92
N ASP A 124 -22.20 15.14 -5.09
CA ASP A 124 -22.07 14.42 -6.38
C ASP A 124 -20.61 14.42 -6.84
N PRO A 125 -19.95 13.25 -6.94
CA PRO A 125 -18.54 13.16 -7.32
C PRO A 125 -18.22 13.80 -8.68
N LYS A 126 -19.16 13.78 -9.64
CA LYS A 126 -18.93 14.39 -10.96
C LYS A 126 -18.91 15.91 -10.86
N GLN A 127 -19.82 16.48 -10.09
CA GLN A 127 -19.84 17.92 -9.83
C GLN A 127 -18.61 18.36 -9.04
N ILE A 128 -18.20 17.60 -8.02
CA ILE A 128 -16.97 17.85 -7.25
C ILE A 128 -15.75 17.90 -8.18
N ALA A 129 -15.60 16.89 -9.05
CA ALA A 129 -14.50 16.86 -10.01
C ALA A 129 -14.54 18.06 -10.97
N SER A 130 -15.74 18.44 -11.44
CA SER A 130 -15.89 19.61 -12.31
C SER A 130 -15.53 20.92 -11.61
N ILE A 131 -15.95 21.09 -10.35
CA ILE A 131 -15.62 22.27 -9.54
C ILE A 131 -14.12 22.37 -9.33
N LEU A 132 -13.48 21.27 -8.91
CA LEU A 132 -12.02 21.24 -8.69
C LEU A 132 -11.27 21.54 -9.99
N ASN A 133 -11.66 20.90 -11.10
CA ASN A 133 -11.03 21.14 -12.41
C ASN A 133 -11.16 22.61 -12.81
N TYR A 134 -12.35 23.20 -12.67
CA TYR A 134 -12.57 24.61 -12.98
C TYR A 134 -11.72 25.52 -12.08
N SER A 135 -11.69 25.26 -10.78
CA SER A 135 -10.89 26.04 -9.82
C SER A 135 -9.40 25.99 -10.13
N PHE A 136 -8.84 24.81 -10.43
CA PHE A 136 -7.40 24.67 -10.69
C PHE A 136 -6.98 25.21 -12.06
N VAL A 137 -7.82 25.07 -13.10
CA VAL A 137 -7.55 25.66 -14.41
C VAL A 137 -7.57 27.18 -14.34
N ASN A 138 -8.58 27.74 -13.67
CA ASN A 138 -8.81 29.18 -13.68
C ASN A 138 -8.12 29.92 -12.52
N VAL A 139 -7.43 29.22 -11.62
CA VAL A 139 -6.74 29.84 -10.47
C VAL A 139 -5.77 30.93 -10.94
N SER A 140 -5.09 30.70 -12.07
CA SER A 140 -4.13 31.65 -12.63
C SER A 140 -4.80 32.92 -13.15
N GLU A 141 -6.01 32.84 -13.70
CA GLU A 141 -6.79 33.99 -14.16
C GLU A 141 -7.39 34.77 -12.99
N TYR A 142 -7.90 34.07 -11.98
CA TYR A 142 -8.37 34.70 -10.75
C TYR A 142 -7.26 35.46 -10.03
N LEU A 143 -6.04 34.90 -9.95
CA LEU A 143 -4.88 35.58 -9.35
C LEU A 143 -4.45 36.82 -10.15
N LYS A 144 -4.56 36.79 -11.48
CA LYS A 144 -4.29 37.96 -12.34
C LYS A 144 -5.34 39.06 -12.18
N GLN A 145 -6.59 38.71 -11.90
CA GLN A 145 -7.68 39.66 -11.71
C GLN A 145 -7.72 40.23 -10.28
N SER A 146 -7.34 39.46 -9.27
CA SER A 146 -7.26 39.93 -7.87
C SER A 146 -6.03 40.79 -7.59
N SER A 147 -4.97 40.61 -8.38
CA SER A 147 -3.80 41.48 -8.38
C SER A 147 -4.14 42.64 -9.31
N GLY A 148 -4.60 43.78 -8.78
CA GLY A 148 -4.92 44.97 -9.59
C GLY A 148 -3.72 45.46 -10.39
N ALA A 149 -3.50 44.89 -11.57
CA ALA A 149 -2.49 45.32 -12.52
C ALA A 149 -3.13 46.39 -13.42
N THR A 150 -2.95 47.64 -13.02
CA THR A 150 -3.07 48.78 -13.94
C THR A 150 -2.17 48.52 -15.14
N THR A 151 -2.81 48.36 -16.31
CA THR A 151 -2.16 48.26 -17.60
C THR A 151 -1.28 49.50 -17.83
N SER A 152 0.02 49.35 -17.67
CA SER A 152 0.99 50.25 -18.31
C SER A 152 1.79 49.42 -19.30
N ASN A 153 1.51 49.70 -20.57
CA ASN A 153 2.32 49.22 -21.69
C ASN A 153 3.73 49.78 -21.51
N SER A 154 4.70 48.94 -21.18
CA SER A 154 6.10 49.25 -21.40
C SER A 154 6.83 48.01 -21.89
N THR A 155 6.96 47.97 -23.21
CA THR A 155 8.00 47.22 -23.89
C THR A 155 9.35 47.72 -23.40
N ASN A 156 10.05 46.94 -22.59
CA ASN A 156 11.50 46.71 -22.65
C ASN A 156 12.00 46.01 -21.37
N GLY A 157 12.68 44.87 -21.59
CA GLY A 157 13.85 44.40 -20.84
C GLY A 157 13.79 44.33 -19.31
N LEU A 158 13.65 43.11 -18.78
CA LEU A 158 14.55 42.55 -17.76
C LEU A 158 15.17 43.57 -16.78
N SER A 159 14.37 44.22 -15.94
CA SER A 159 14.84 44.92 -14.72
C SER A 159 13.65 45.40 -13.89
N ALA A 160 13.09 44.52 -13.06
CA ALA A 160 12.19 44.91 -11.97
C ALA A 160 12.21 43.84 -10.86
N THR A 161 13.40 43.45 -10.41
CA THR A 161 13.59 42.79 -9.11
C THR A 161 14.05 43.83 -8.10
N THR A 162 13.18 44.79 -7.80
CA THR A 162 13.33 45.61 -6.61
C THR A 162 11.95 45.78 -5.97
N SER A 163 11.85 45.22 -4.77
CA SER A 163 10.84 45.55 -3.75
C SER A 163 9.48 44.85 -3.84
N ILE A 164 9.46 43.51 -3.89
CA ILE A 164 8.37 42.78 -3.21
C ILE A 164 8.73 42.74 -1.72
N THR A 165 8.30 43.75 -0.97
CA THR A 165 8.39 43.75 0.49
C THR A 165 7.33 42.80 1.03
N THR A 166 7.74 41.55 1.23
CA THR A 166 7.07 40.50 2.02
C THR A 166 5.63 40.15 1.61
N ILE A 167 5.49 39.03 0.90
CA ILE A 167 4.19 38.33 0.76
C ILE A 167 3.88 37.67 2.12
N PRO A 168 2.75 37.98 2.78
CA PRO A 168 2.35 37.27 3.99
C PRO A 168 2.11 35.79 3.65
N ASN A 169 2.71 34.88 4.41
CA ASN A 169 2.75 33.42 4.19
C ASN A 169 3.66 32.93 3.04
N SER A 170 4.77 33.61 2.78
CA SER A 170 5.83 33.05 1.93
C SER A 170 6.68 32.03 2.69
N PHE A 171 7.24 31.06 1.97
CA PHE A 171 8.27 30.16 2.49
C PHE A 171 9.66 30.75 2.17
N PHE A 172 10.58 30.63 3.12
CA PHE A 172 11.96 31.08 2.98
C PHE A 172 12.90 29.93 3.33
N LEU A 173 13.91 29.73 2.49
CA LEU A 173 15.02 28.86 2.80
C LEU A 173 16.05 29.66 3.60
N HIS A 174 16.51 29.07 4.69
CA HIS A 174 17.56 29.62 5.53
C HIS A 174 18.74 28.66 5.47
N GLU A 175 19.93 29.17 5.77
CA GLU A 175 21.09 28.30 5.98
C GLU A 175 20.81 27.34 7.14
N ILE A 176 21.13 26.07 6.89
CA ILE A 176 21.00 24.98 7.84
C ILE A 176 22.23 25.00 8.76
N ASP A 177 22.00 24.85 10.06
CA ASP A 177 23.07 24.74 11.05
C ASP A 177 23.52 23.28 11.23
N ILE A 178 24.77 23.10 11.68
CA ILE A 178 25.35 21.77 11.95
C ILE A 178 24.51 21.03 13.00
N SER A 179 23.99 21.76 13.99
CA SER A 179 23.13 21.19 15.04
C SER A 179 21.82 20.62 14.49
N GLU A 180 21.23 21.27 13.48
CA GLU A 180 20.00 20.85 12.82
C GLU A 180 20.22 19.59 11.97
N THR A 181 21.31 19.56 11.20
CA THR A 181 21.73 18.37 10.45
C THR A 181 21.97 17.18 11.38
N ARG A 182 22.68 17.41 12.49
CA ARG A 182 22.94 16.39 13.51
C ARG A 182 21.65 15.86 14.12
N GLN A 183 20.74 16.75 14.51
CA GLN A 183 19.46 16.35 15.09
C GLN A 183 18.60 15.56 14.10
N SER A 184 18.63 15.95 12.82
CA SER A 184 17.94 15.25 11.74
C SER A 184 18.47 13.82 11.56
N ILE A 185 19.79 13.62 11.57
CA ILE A 185 20.41 12.28 11.50
C ILE A 185 20.02 11.45 12.73
N LEU A 186 20.04 12.02 13.93
CA LEU A 186 19.69 11.31 15.16
C LEU A 186 18.20 10.94 15.23
N SER A 187 17.32 11.71 14.57
CA SER A 187 15.88 11.44 14.48
C SER A 187 15.52 10.20 13.66
N LEU A 188 16.43 9.72 12.80
CA LEU A 188 16.21 8.53 11.96
C LEU A 188 15.88 7.31 12.83
N LYS A 189 15.00 6.42 12.36
CA LYS A 189 14.73 5.18 13.09
C LYS A 189 15.98 4.29 13.11
N ASN A 190 16.37 3.78 14.28
CA ASN A 190 17.45 2.79 14.38
C ASN A 190 17.04 1.52 13.62
N SER A 191 17.82 1.18 12.60
CA SER A 191 17.60 0.03 11.75
C SER A 191 18.94 -0.54 11.32
N PHE A 192 19.07 -1.86 11.42
CA PHE A 192 20.20 -2.62 10.90
C PHE A 192 20.01 -3.03 9.44
N SER A 193 18.89 -2.62 8.82
CA SER A 193 18.66 -2.83 7.39
C SER A 193 19.67 -1.99 6.62
N LYS A 194 20.35 -2.63 5.67
CA LYS A 194 21.42 -2.02 4.88
C LYS A 194 20.88 -1.54 3.54
N ASP A 195 21.44 -0.45 3.04
CA ASP A 195 21.22 0.01 1.67
C ASP A 195 22.04 -0.81 0.65
N ILE A 196 22.05 -0.36 -0.61
CA ILE A 196 22.83 -1.00 -1.70
C ILE A 196 24.35 -0.97 -1.49
N PHE A 197 24.85 -0.09 -0.63
CA PHE A 197 26.26 0.06 -0.28
C PHE A 197 26.62 -0.59 1.06
N GLY A 198 25.66 -1.22 1.74
CA GLY A 198 25.88 -1.86 3.03
C GLY A 198 25.75 -0.94 4.24
N LEU A 199 25.32 0.31 4.05
CA LEU A 199 25.19 1.32 5.11
C LEU A 199 23.82 1.22 5.79
N SER A 200 23.80 1.38 7.10
CA SER A 200 22.60 1.29 7.94
C SER A 200 22.39 2.60 8.70
N SER A 201 21.16 2.88 9.14
CA SER A 201 20.91 4.09 9.93
C SER A 201 21.61 4.06 11.30
N SER A 202 21.89 2.87 11.85
CA SER A 202 22.75 2.73 13.04
C SER A 202 24.19 3.15 12.77
N PHE A 203 24.75 2.78 11.62
CA PHE A 203 26.10 3.18 11.21
C PHE A 203 26.20 4.69 11.01
N ILE A 204 25.23 5.31 10.33
CA ILE A 204 25.24 6.76 10.08
C ILE A 204 25.21 7.55 11.40
N LYS A 205 24.48 7.04 12.40
CA LYS A 205 24.42 7.66 13.74
C LYS A 205 25.71 7.52 14.55
N GLU A 206 26.48 6.47 14.31
CA GLU A 206 27.77 6.26 14.96
C GLU A 206 28.79 7.33 14.56
N TYR A 207 28.75 7.76 13.29
CA TYR A 207 29.64 8.79 12.72
C TYR A 207 28.95 10.15 12.57
N VAL A 208 27.95 10.44 13.42
CA VAL A 208 27.13 11.63 13.25
C VAL A 208 27.94 12.92 13.42
N ASP A 209 28.93 12.92 14.31
CA ASP A 209 29.70 14.13 14.62
C ASP A 209 30.67 14.48 13.47
N GLU A 210 31.16 13.49 12.73
CA GLU A 210 31.99 13.68 11.52
C GLU A 210 31.16 13.99 10.27
N LEU A 211 29.99 13.36 10.12
CA LEU A 211 29.14 13.54 8.94
C LEU A 211 28.36 14.87 8.96
N SER A 212 27.96 15.34 10.15
CA SER A 212 27.10 16.53 10.26
C SER A 212 27.73 17.80 9.67
N PRO A 213 29.01 18.15 9.94
CA PRO A 213 29.64 19.31 9.33
C PRO A 213 29.71 19.21 7.81
N ILE A 214 30.08 18.04 7.28
CA ILE A 214 30.24 17.80 5.84
C ILE A 214 28.89 17.94 5.12
N LEU A 215 27.84 17.30 5.64
CA LEU A 215 26.50 17.34 5.06
C LEU A 215 25.88 18.73 5.12
N THR A 216 26.15 19.48 6.20
CA THR A 216 25.66 20.87 6.34
C THR A 216 26.21 21.77 5.24
N VAL A 217 27.49 21.66 4.92
CA VAL A 217 28.11 22.41 3.81
C VAL A 217 27.43 22.06 2.48
N PHE A 218 27.19 20.77 2.22
CA PHE A 218 26.51 20.34 0.99
C PHE A 218 25.07 20.83 0.90
N PHE A 219 24.31 20.80 2.00
CA PHE A 219 22.92 21.27 2.00
C PHE A 219 22.84 22.77 1.77
N ASN A 220 23.69 23.57 2.44
CA ASN A 220 23.72 25.02 2.23
C ASN A 220 24.19 25.39 0.81
N SER A 221 25.15 24.63 0.26
CA SER A 221 25.58 24.80 -1.14
C SER A 221 24.48 24.48 -2.15
N SER A 222 23.51 23.63 -1.80
CA SER A 222 22.39 23.27 -2.68
C SER A 222 21.27 24.33 -2.69
N VAL A 223 21.24 25.20 -1.68
CA VAL A 223 20.23 26.26 -1.50
C VAL A 223 20.73 27.61 -2.01
N SER A 224 22.03 27.88 -1.91
CA SER A 224 22.65 29.10 -2.45
C SER A 224 22.89 28.99 -3.96
N VAL A 225 21.90 29.41 -4.75
CA VAL A 225 22.04 29.73 -6.20
C VAL A 225 22.03 31.23 -6.40
#